data_AF-A0A447N473-F1
#
_entry.id   AF-A0A447N473-F1
#
_cell.length_a   1.000
_cell.length_b   1.000
_cell.length_c   1.000
_cell.angle_alpha   90.00
_cell.angle_beta   90.00
_cell.angle_gamma   90.00
#
_symmetry.space_group_name_H-M   'P 1'
#
loop_
_entity.id
_entity.type
_entity.pdbx_description
1 polymer ?
#
loop_
_entity_poly.entity_id
_entity_poly.type
_entity_poly.pdbx_seq_one_letter_code
_entity_poly.pdbx_strand_id
1 'polypeptide(L)'
;MADPAAQLRTLTDGAGFDDVFVYAAVPSVVEMADDLLAEDGCLNFFAGPTDSQFKVPFNFYNVHYNSTHVVGTSGGSTDDMKEAITLSATGQLQPSFMVTHIGGLDAVPDTVLNLPDIPGGKKLIYNGVTMPLTAITDFAEKGKTDPLFRELARLVEETHGIWNEKAERYLLAQFGVDIGEAA
;
A
#
# COMPACT_ATOMS: atom_id res chain seq x y z
N MET A 1 -10.29 22.42 16.11
CA MET A 1 -10.09 20.97 15.90
C MET A 1 -9.50 20.40 17.18
N ALA A 2 -9.81 19.15 17.53
CA ALA A 2 -9.13 18.48 18.63
C ALA A 2 -7.64 18.34 18.28
N ASP A 3 -6.77 18.41 19.29
CA ASP A 3 -5.34 18.17 19.12
C ASP A 3 -5.11 16.68 18.78
N PRO A 4 -4.70 16.35 17.54
CA PRO A 4 -4.55 14.97 17.12
C PRO A 4 -3.42 14.26 17.87
N ALA A 5 -2.36 14.97 18.27
CA ALA A 5 -1.27 14.38 19.02
C ALA A 5 -1.75 13.95 20.42
N ALA A 6 -2.47 14.84 21.11
CA ALA A 6 -3.06 14.53 22.41
C ALA A 6 -4.02 13.34 22.34
N GLN A 7 -4.84 13.24 21.29
CA GLN A 7 -5.75 12.11 21.10
C GLN A 7 -4.99 10.80 20.88
N LEU A 8 -3.99 10.79 20.00
CA LEU A 8 -3.20 9.59 19.73
C LEU A 8 -2.44 9.11 20.96
N ARG A 9 -1.90 10.03 21.80
CA ARG A 9 -1.24 9.66 23.06
C ARG A 9 -2.18 9.00 24.07
N THR A 10 -3.51 9.18 23.97
CA THR A 10 -4.46 8.45 24.83
C THR A 10 -4.46 6.94 24.54
N LEU A 11 -4.02 6.51 23.35
CA LEU A 11 -3.91 5.09 22.99
C LEU A 11 -2.77 4.39 23.74
N THR A 12 -1.83 5.17 24.30
CA THR A 12 -0.66 4.67 25.02
C THR A 12 -0.60 5.22 26.45
N ASP A 13 -1.76 5.59 27.01
CA ASP A 13 -1.89 6.17 28.37
C ASP A 13 -0.95 7.37 28.60
N GLY A 14 -0.63 8.11 27.53
CA GLY A 14 0.25 9.28 27.55
C GLY A 14 1.73 8.97 27.31
N ALA A 15 2.15 7.70 27.21
CA ALA A 15 3.56 7.32 27.06
C ALA A 15 4.19 7.82 25.74
N GLY A 16 3.41 7.87 24.66
CA GLY A 16 3.93 8.09 23.30
C GLY A 16 4.06 6.78 22.53
N PHE A 17 4.81 6.79 21.43
CA PHE A 17 5.04 5.65 20.54
C PHE A 17 6.53 5.38 20.38
N ASP A 18 6.92 4.11 20.41
CA ASP A 18 8.32 3.68 20.21
C ASP A 18 8.78 3.93 18.77
N ASP A 19 7.88 3.78 17.80
CA ASP A 19 8.15 4.03 16.38
C ASP A 19 7.03 4.85 15.75
N VAL A 20 7.40 5.92 15.03
CA VAL A 20 6.48 6.74 14.25
C VAL A 20 6.96 6.84 12.81
N PHE A 21 6.16 6.29 11.88
CA PHE A 21 6.47 6.27 10.45
C PHE A 21 5.77 7.40 9.70
N VAL A 22 6.55 8.27 9.07
CA VAL A 22 6.05 9.40 8.30
C VAL A 22 6.18 9.13 6.79
N TYR A 23 5.02 8.93 6.15
CA TYR A 23 4.89 8.66 4.72
C TYR A 23 4.53 9.88 3.88
N ALA A 24 4.30 11.05 4.50
CA ALA A 24 3.98 12.29 3.81
C ALA A 24 4.93 13.41 4.24
N ALA A 25 5.55 14.09 3.27
CA ALA A 25 6.48 15.19 3.49
C ALA A 25 5.69 16.49 3.74
N VAL A 26 4.92 16.52 4.82
CA VAL A 26 4.09 17.65 5.23
C VAL A 26 4.60 18.15 6.57
N PRO A 27 4.96 19.45 6.73
CA PRO A 27 5.60 19.94 7.95
C PRO A 27 4.87 19.58 9.24
N SER A 28 3.56 19.81 9.27
CA SER A 28 2.72 19.51 10.43
C SER A 28 2.62 18.02 10.76
N VAL A 29 2.83 17.12 9.80
CA VAL A 29 2.85 15.67 10.05
C VAL A 29 4.17 15.27 10.69
N VAL A 30 5.29 15.86 10.26
CA VAL A 30 6.61 15.59 10.85
C VAL A 30 6.72 16.16 12.26
N GLU A 31 6.23 17.38 12.48
CA GLU A 31 6.18 18.01 13.81
C GLU A 31 5.32 17.18 14.78
N MET A 32 4.13 16.75 14.35
CA MET A 32 3.29 15.86 15.15
C MET A 32 3.97 14.52 15.44
N ALA A 33 4.73 13.97 14.48
CA ALA A 33 5.45 12.73 14.70
C ALA A 33 6.51 12.86 15.81
N ASP A 34 7.23 13.98 15.89
CA ASP A 34 8.17 14.28 16.99
C ASP A 34 7.42 14.38 18.33
N ASP A 35 6.26 15.04 18.36
CA ASP A 35 5.41 15.14 19.57
C ASP A 35 4.83 13.80 20.04
N LEU A 36 4.74 12.81 19.14
CA LEU A 36 4.18 11.49 19.44
C LEU A 36 5.21 10.50 20.00
N LEU A 37 6.50 10.75 19.85
CA LEU A 37 7.54 9.83 20.30
C LEU A 37 7.49 9.61 21.82
N ALA A 38 7.71 8.36 22.22
CA ALA A 38 8.06 7.99 23.58
C ALA A 38 9.55 8.27 23.87
N GLU A 39 9.97 8.04 25.12
CA GLU A 39 11.39 7.97 25.45
C GLU A 39 12.06 6.86 24.61
N ASP A 40 13.24 7.15 24.06
CA ASP A 40 14.00 6.32 23.11
C ASP A 40 13.31 6.05 21.76
N GLY A 41 12.24 6.80 21.44
CA GLY A 41 11.46 6.59 20.23
C GLY A 41 12.17 6.94 18.92
N CYS A 42 11.83 6.22 17.85
CA CYS A 42 12.33 6.39 16.49
C CYS A 42 11.29 7.07 15.57
N LEU A 43 11.66 8.21 14.98
CA LEU A 43 10.93 8.78 13.84
C LEU A 43 11.54 8.25 12.55
N ASN A 44 10.80 7.39 11.85
CA ASN A 44 11.16 6.91 10.53
C ASN A 44 10.58 7.81 9.44
N PHE A 45 11.45 8.51 8.72
CA PHE A 45 11.07 9.41 7.64
C PHE A 45 11.27 8.75 6.27
N PHE A 46 10.18 8.26 5.67
CA PHE A 46 10.15 7.59 4.37
C PHE A 46 9.63 8.48 3.23
N ALA A 47 8.94 9.57 3.57
CA ALA A 47 8.10 10.35 2.65
C ALA A 47 8.77 10.94 1.38
N GLY A 48 10.10 10.96 1.30
CA GLY A 48 10.84 11.37 0.09
C GLY A 48 10.48 12.77 -0.42
N PRO A 49 10.79 13.86 0.31
CA PRO A 49 10.49 15.23 -0.13
C PRO A 49 11.17 15.55 -1.45
N THR A 50 10.45 16.21 -2.36
CA THR A 50 11.00 16.69 -3.65
C THR A 50 11.68 18.05 -3.53
N ASP A 51 11.34 18.84 -2.52
CA ASP A 51 11.99 20.11 -2.22
C ASP A 51 13.24 19.89 -1.35
N SER A 52 14.41 20.18 -1.91
CA SER A 52 15.70 20.15 -1.20
C SER A 52 15.78 21.09 0.02
N GLN A 53 14.87 22.06 0.13
CA GLN A 53 14.79 23.01 1.24
C GLN A 53 13.71 22.65 2.27
N PHE A 54 13.07 21.48 2.13
CA PHE A 54 12.11 20.97 3.10
C PHE A 54 12.76 20.87 4.48
N LYS A 55 12.25 21.66 5.42
CA LYS A 55 12.74 21.73 6.80
C LYS A 55 11.56 21.97 7.73
N VAL A 56 11.64 21.38 8.92
CA VAL A 56 10.67 21.55 9.99
C VAL A 56 11.40 21.92 11.28
N PRO A 57 10.76 22.65 12.21
CA PRO A 57 11.21 22.70 13.59
C PRO A 57 11.30 21.27 14.15
N PHE A 58 12.43 20.94 14.80
CA PHE A 58 12.63 19.64 15.42
C PHE A 58 13.06 19.83 16.86
N ASN A 59 12.47 19.10 17.80
CA ASN A 59 12.70 19.31 19.21
C ASN A 59 13.96 18.60 19.71
N PHE A 60 15.10 19.30 19.66
CA PHE A 60 16.38 18.78 20.17
C PHE A 60 16.42 18.53 21.69
N TYR A 61 15.43 19.02 22.46
CA TYR A 61 15.29 18.60 23.85
C TYR A 61 14.95 17.12 23.93
N ASN A 62 14.02 16.64 23.11
CA ASN A 62 13.61 15.23 23.08
C ASN A 62 14.79 14.34 22.64
N VAL A 63 15.59 14.80 21.68
CA VAL A 63 16.81 14.07 21.27
C VAL A 63 17.77 13.87 22.45
N HIS A 64 17.96 14.91 23.26
CA HIS A 64 18.98 14.86 24.30
C HIS A 64 18.50 14.22 25.60
N TYR A 65 17.28 14.54 26.03
CA TYR A 65 16.75 14.14 27.34
C TYR A 65 15.80 12.96 27.27
N ASN A 66 15.15 12.74 26.13
CA ASN A 66 14.27 11.60 25.90
C ASN A 66 14.89 10.60 24.91
N SER A 67 16.15 10.77 24.52
CA SER A 67 16.87 9.86 23.59
C SER A 67 16.16 9.61 22.25
N THR A 68 15.26 10.49 21.81
CA THR A 68 14.57 10.29 20.53
C THR A 68 15.55 10.41 19.36
N HIS A 69 15.27 9.67 18.28
CA HIS A 69 16.14 9.68 17.11
C HIS A 69 15.35 9.62 15.80
N VAL A 70 15.99 10.06 14.71
CA VAL A 70 15.39 10.10 13.38
C VAL A 70 16.22 9.25 12.43
N VAL A 71 15.54 8.44 11.63
CA VAL A 71 16.16 7.70 10.53
C VAL A 71 15.46 8.02 9.22
N GLY A 72 16.26 8.26 8.17
CA GLY A 72 15.76 8.31 6.80
C GLY A 72 15.83 6.93 6.17
N THR A 73 14.73 6.43 5.63
CA THR A 73 14.70 5.15 4.92
C THR A 73 14.20 5.32 3.48
N SER A 74 14.73 4.49 2.58
CA SER A 74 14.28 4.44 1.20
C SER A 74 14.43 3.01 0.68
N GLY A 75 13.30 2.44 0.22
CA GLY A 75 13.25 1.06 -0.25
C GLY A 75 13.66 0.04 0.80
N GLY A 76 14.16 -1.10 0.33
CA GLY A 76 14.69 -2.17 1.15
C GLY A 76 15.92 -2.79 0.49
N SER A 77 16.74 -3.46 1.28
CA SER A 77 17.87 -4.27 0.84
C SER A 77 17.39 -5.54 0.12
N THR A 78 18.32 -6.23 -0.52
CA THR A 78 18.06 -7.55 -1.08
C THR A 78 17.56 -8.55 -0.04
N ASP A 79 18.04 -8.45 1.20
CA ASP A 79 17.64 -9.36 2.26
C ASP A 79 16.23 -9.04 2.77
N ASP A 80 15.84 -7.76 2.85
CA ASP A 80 14.47 -7.36 3.15
C ASP A 80 13.48 -7.90 2.10
N MET A 81 13.87 -7.89 0.82
CA MET A 81 13.04 -8.47 -0.25
C MET A 81 12.89 -9.99 -0.09
N LYS A 82 13.97 -10.71 0.24
CA LYS A 82 13.91 -12.16 0.49
C LYS A 82 13.02 -12.49 1.69
N GLU A 83 13.11 -11.69 2.75
CA GLU A 83 12.25 -11.84 3.93
C GLU A 83 10.79 -11.61 3.57
N ALA A 84 10.46 -10.51 2.88
CA ALA A 84 9.10 -10.23 2.43
C ALA A 84 8.51 -11.34 1.55
N ILE A 85 9.32 -11.92 0.65
CA ILE A 85 8.92 -13.09 -0.17
C ILE A 85 8.67 -14.31 0.72
N THR A 86 9.53 -14.56 1.71
CA THR A 86 9.39 -15.69 2.65
C THR A 86 8.13 -15.55 3.50
N LEU A 87 7.86 -14.36 4.04
CA LEU A 87 6.66 -14.07 4.81
C LEU A 87 5.40 -14.19 3.94
N SER A 88 5.48 -13.79 2.67
CA SER A 88 4.38 -13.96 1.72
C SER A 88 4.13 -15.44 1.39
N ALA A 89 5.19 -16.19 1.11
CA ALA A 89 5.11 -17.62 0.79
C ALA A 89 4.60 -18.47 1.96
N THR A 90 4.86 -18.04 3.19
CA THR A 90 4.37 -18.70 4.41
C THR A 90 3.00 -18.20 4.88
N GLY A 91 2.39 -17.25 4.16
CA GLY A 91 1.08 -16.69 4.49
C GLY A 91 1.07 -15.74 5.70
N GLN A 92 2.23 -15.38 6.23
CA GLN A 92 2.37 -14.40 7.32
C GLN A 92 2.18 -12.96 6.82
N LEU A 93 2.47 -12.71 5.54
CA LEU A 93 2.18 -11.47 4.83
C LEU A 93 1.25 -11.77 3.65
N GLN A 94 0.20 -10.97 3.47
CA GLN A 94 -0.70 -11.10 2.32
C GLN A 94 -0.72 -9.78 1.53
N PRO A 95 0.14 -9.61 0.50
CA PRO A 95 0.21 -8.35 -0.24
C PRO A 95 -1.01 -8.08 -1.14
N SER A 96 -1.81 -9.12 -1.44
CA SER A 96 -2.96 -9.05 -2.33
C SER A 96 -4.07 -8.09 -1.85
N PHE A 97 -4.14 -7.81 -0.54
CA PHE A 97 -5.07 -6.81 0.02
C PHE A 97 -4.89 -5.40 -0.56
N MET A 98 -3.70 -5.08 -1.05
CA MET A 98 -3.43 -3.77 -1.65
C MET A 98 -3.97 -3.66 -3.08
N VAL A 99 -4.25 -4.79 -3.76
CA VAL A 99 -4.71 -4.81 -5.15
C VAL A 99 -6.18 -4.43 -5.19
N THR A 100 -6.47 -3.33 -5.88
CA THR A 100 -7.83 -2.77 -5.97
C THR A 100 -8.37 -2.77 -7.39
N HIS A 101 -7.47 -2.80 -8.39
CA HIS A 101 -7.84 -2.75 -9.79
C HIS A 101 -7.03 -3.78 -10.58
N ILE A 102 -7.68 -4.40 -11.56
CA ILE A 102 -7.08 -5.33 -12.50
C ILE A 102 -7.23 -4.76 -13.91
N GLY A 103 -6.19 -4.86 -14.73
CA GLY A 103 -6.21 -4.38 -16.11
C GLY A 103 -5.30 -5.20 -17.03
N GLY A 104 -5.52 -5.05 -18.33
CA GLY A 104 -4.63 -5.52 -19.38
C GLY A 104 -3.54 -4.49 -19.70
N LEU A 105 -2.59 -4.89 -20.55
CA LEU A 105 -1.49 -4.02 -20.98
C LEU A 105 -2.00 -2.77 -21.74
N ASP A 106 -3.12 -2.92 -22.44
CA ASP A 106 -3.81 -1.86 -23.18
C ASP A 106 -4.35 -0.75 -22.29
N ALA A 107 -4.60 -1.02 -21.01
CA ALA A 107 -5.06 -0.02 -20.05
C ALA A 107 -3.93 0.89 -19.53
N VAL A 108 -2.66 0.53 -19.73
CA VAL A 108 -1.51 1.24 -19.14
C VAL A 108 -1.42 2.71 -19.59
N PRO A 109 -1.52 3.07 -20.89
CA PRO A 109 -1.36 4.46 -21.31
C PRO A 109 -2.35 5.40 -20.61
N ASP A 110 -3.63 5.06 -20.62
CA ASP A 110 -4.68 5.85 -19.99
C ASP A 110 -4.54 5.85 -18.46
N THR A 111 -4.19 4.71 -17.87
CA THR A 111 -3.97 4.60 -16.42
C THR A 111 -2.84 5.52 -15.96
N VAL A 112 -1.71 5.56 -16.67
CA VAL A 112 -0.56 6.40 -16.31
C VAL A 112 -0.90 7.87 -16.44
N LEU A 113 -1.58 8.28 -17.51
CA LEU A 113 -1.96 9.68 -17.74
C LEU A 113 -2.95 10.21 -16.70
N ASN A 114 -3.82 9.36 -16.17
CA ASN A 114 -4.90 9.74 -15.26
C ASN A 114 -4.70 9.22 -13.82
N LEU A 115 -3.53 8.65 -13.49
CA LEU A 115 -3.30 7.95 -12.21
C LEU A 115 -3.72 8.75 -10.95
N PRO A 116 -3.48 10.08 -10.85
CA PRO A 116 -3.91 10.87 -9.69
C PRO A 116 -5.42 10.88 -9.46
N ASP A 117 -6.21 10.71 -10.53
CA ASP A 117 -7.67 10.76 -10.50
C ASP A 117 -8.31 9.37 -10.36
N ILE A 118 -7.50 8.29 -10.40
CA ILE A 118 -7.98 6.90 -10.27
C ILE A 118 -7.86 6.47 -8.80
N PRO A 119 -9.00 6.30 -8.07
CA PRO A 119 -8.97 5.96 -6.66
C PRO A 119 -8.41 4.54 -6.40
N GLY A 120 -8.27 4.19 -5.12
CA GLY A 120 -7.81 2.86 -4.68
C GLY A 120 -6.30 2.72 -4.60
N GLY A 121 -5.84 1.59 -4.07
CA GLY A 121 -4.43 1.27 -3.85
C GLY A 121 -3.72 0.84 -5.14
N LYS A 122 -3.28 -0.42 -5.17
CA LYS A 122 -2.47 -1.00 -6.24
C LYS A 122 -3.30 -1.38 -7.47
N LYS A 123 -2.79 -1.02 -8.65
CA LYS A 123 -3.33 -1.37 -9.97
C LYS A 123 -2.46 -2.49 -10.56
N LEU A 124 -3.01 -3.69 -10.71
CA LEU A 124 -2.30 -4.85 -11.23
C LEU A 124 -2.57 -4.99 -12.73
N ILE A 125 -1.50 -5.08 -13.52
CA ILE A 125 -1.55 -5.15 -14.97
C ILE A 125 -1.02 -6.49 -15.45
N TYR A 126 -1.79 -7.17 -16.29
CA TYR A 126 -1.38 -8.40 -16.94
C TYR A 126 -0.96 -8.13 -18.39
N ASN A 127 0.30 -8.41 -18.70
CA ASN A 127 0.89 -8.09 -20.01
C ASN A 127 0.22 -8.82 -21.18
N GLY A 128 -0.26 -10.05 -20.97
CA GLY A 128 -0.93 -10.87 -21.98
C GLY A 128 -2.44 -10.69 -22.07
N VAL A 129 -3.01 -9.72 -21.35
CA VAL A 129 -4.46 -9.48 -21.26
C VAL A 129 -4.81 -8.17 -21.96
N THR A 130 -5.98 -8.14 -22.62
CA THR A 130 -6.60 -6.92 -23.16
C THR A 130 -7.89 -6.68 -22.39
N MET A 131 -7.87 -5.74 -21.45
CA MET A 131 -9.00 -5.48 -20.56
C MET A 131 -8.87 -4.06 -19.98
N PRO A 132 -9.96 -3.27 -19.93
CA PRO A 132 -9.93 -1.98 -19.27
C PRO A 132 -9.55 -2.13 -17.79
N LEU A 133 -8.80 -1.15 -17.25
CA LEU A 133 -8.54 -1.09 -15.82
C LEU A 133 -9.87 -1.04 -15.07
N THR A 134 -10.13 -2.05 -14.26
CA THR A 134 -11.42 -2.23 -13.61
C THR A 134 -11.21 -2.44 -12.11
N ALA A 135 -11.93 -1.67 -11.29
CA ALA A 135 -11.95 -1.88 -9.85
C ALA A 135 -12.59 -3.23 -9.53
N ILE A 136 -12.01 -3.98 -8.59
CA ILE A 136 -12.56 -5.29 -8.19
C ILE A 136 -13.99 -5.13 -7.65
N THR A 137 -14.30 -4.01 -6.99
CA THR A 137 -15.64 -3.66 -6.51
C THR A 137 -16.68 -3.53 -7.62
N ASP A 138 -16.25 -3.26 -8.85
CA ASP A 138 -17.14 -3.06 -10.00
C ASP A 138 -17.41 -4.36 -10.78
N PHE A 139 -16.73 -5.46 -10.43
CA PHE A 139 -16.90 -6.75 -11.13
C PHE A 139 -18.34 -7.24 -11.11
N ALA A 140 -19.02 -7.15 -9.97
CA ALA A 140 -20.41 -7.60 -9.85
C ALA A 140 -21.36 -6.80 -10.75
N GLU A 141 -21.17 -5.48 -10.84
CA GLU A 141 -21.98 -4.62 -11.70
C GLU A 141 -21.74 -4.93 -13.18
N LYS A 142 -20.47 -4.99 -13.59
CA LYS A 142 -20.08 -5.34 -14.97
C LYS A 142 -20.51 -6.76 -15.34
N GLY A 143 -20.53 -7.68 -14.38
CA GLY A 143 -20.96 -9.07 -14.52
C GLY A 143 -22.43 -9.26 -14.90
N LYS A 144 -23.26 -8.21 -14.76
CA LYS A 144 -24.64 -8.22 -15.26
C LYS A 144 -24.67 -8.36 -16.78
N THR A 145 -23.71 -7.76 -17.49
CA THR A 145 -23.65 -7.72 -18.95
C THR A 145 -22.48 -8.50 -19.55
N ASP A 146 -21.42 -8.76 -18.78
CA ASP A 146 -20.19 -9.40 -19.26
C ASP A 146 -19.90 -10.71 -18.49
N PRO A 147 -19.88 -11.89 -19.16
CA PRO A 147 -19.57 -13.17 -18.53
C PRO A 147 -18.20 -13.23 -17.84
N LEU A 148 -17.17 -12.54 -18.35
CA LEU A 148 -15.85 -12.50 -17.74
C LEU A 148 -15.93 -11.91 -16.33
N PHE A 149 -16.52 -10.72 -16.21
CA PHE A 149 -16.67 -10.04 -14.93
C PHE A 149 -17.62 -10.75 -13.98
N ARG A 150 -18.62 -11.48 -14.51
CA ARG A 150 -19.53 -12.29 -13.69
C ARG A 150 -18.78 -13.37 -12.93
N GLU A 151 -17.93 -14.12 -13.62
CA GLU A 151 -17.18 -15.20 -12.98
C GLU A 151 -16.05 -14.65 -12.09
N LEU A 152 -15.39 -13.56 -12.51
CA LEU A 152 -14.43 -12.88 -11.65
C LEU A 152 -15.05 -12.40 -10.34
N ALA A 153 -16.27 -11.80 -10.38
CA ALA A 153 -16.99 -11.37 -9.19
C ALA A 153 -17.24 -12.54 -8.23
N ARG A 154 -17.69 -13.69 -8.76
CA ARG A 154 -17.92 -14.91 -7.98
C ARG A 154 -16.64 -15.42 -7.32
N LEU A 155 -15.52 -15.41 -8.05
CA LEU A 155 -14.23 -15.93 -7.57
C LEU A 155 -13.59 -15.04 -6.50
N VAL A 156 -13.72 -13.71 -6.60
CA VAL A 156 -13.20 -12.80 -5.56
C VAL A 156 -14.11 -12.73 -4.34
N GLU A 157 -15.41 -13.03 -4.46
CA GLU A 157 -16.33 -13.11 -3.32
C GLU A 157 -15.91 -14.17 -2.30
N GLU A 158 -15.33 -15.28 -2.76
CA GLU A 158 -14.76 -16.34 -1.90
C GLU A 158 -13.64 -15.82 -0.96
N THR A 159 -13.02 -14.70 -1.31
CA THR A 159 -11.96 -14.04 -0.54
C THR A 159 -12.36 -12.61 -0.15
N HIS A 160 -13.65 -12.35 0.07
CA HIS A 160 -14.17 -11.06 0.52
C HIS A 160 -13.73 -9.87 -0.35
N GLY A 161 -13.64 -10.07 -1.67
CA GLY A 161 -13.28 -9.03 -2.64
C GLY A 161 -11.76 -8.84 -2.81
N ILE A 162 -10.93 -9.72 -2.25
CA ILE A 162 -9.47 -9.69 -2.45
C ILE A 162 -9.11 -10.43 -3.73
N TRP A 163 -8.21 -9.89 -4.53
CA TRP A 163 -7.67 -10.61 -5.69
C TRP A 163 -6.95 -11.89 -5.28
N ASN A 164 -7.23 -12.99 -5.96
CA ASN A 164 -6.75 -14.32 -5.56
C ASN A 164 -6.36 -15.18 -6.78
N GLU A 165 -5.65 -16.27 -6.49
CA GLU A 165 -5.11 -17.20 -7.47
C GLU A 165 -6.18 -17.78 -8.41
N LYS A 166 -7.39 -18.12 -7.91
CA LYS A 166 -8.45 -18.68 -8.76
C LYS A 166 -8.94 -17.65 -9.78
N ALA A 167 -9.13 -16.40 -9.35
CA ALA A 167 -9.53 -15.30 -10.22
C ALA A 167 -8.45 -15.00 -11.29
N GLU A 168 -7.18 -15.01 -10.89
CA GLU A 168 -6.05 -14.84 -11.81
C GLU A 168 -5.98 -15.95 -12.86
N ARG A 169 -6.02 -17.21 -12.44
CA ARG A 169 -6.02 -18.36 -13.36
C ARG A 169 -7.16 -18.29 -14.36
N TYR A 170 -8.36 -17.98 -13.87
CA TYR A 170 -9.53 -17.82 -14.72
C TYR A 170 -9.33 -16.71 -15.75
N LEU A 171 -8.87 -15.52 -15.32
CA LEU A 171 -8.58 -14.40 -16.21
C LEU A 171 -7.57 -14.81 -17.29
N LEU A 172 -6.42 -15.35 -16.90
CA LEU A 172 -5.35 -15.72 -17.83
C LEU A 172 -5.80 -16.78 -18.84
N ALA A 173 -6.63 -17.75 -18.42
CA ALA A 173 -7.22 -18.74 -19.31
C ALA A 173 -8.15 -18.13 -20.37
N GLN A 174 -8.89 -17.05 -20.07
CA GLN A 174 -9.74 -16.38 -21.06
C GLN A 174 -8.93 -15.72 -22.20
N PHE A 175 -7.67 -15.38 -21.92
CA PHE A 175 -6.76 -14.76 -22.89
C PHE A 175 -5.70 -15.74 -23.45
N GLY A 176 -5.81 -17.04 -23.13
CA GLY A 176 -4.89 -18.06 -23.61
C GLY A 176 -3.44 -17.85 -23.15
N VAL A 177 -3.23 -17.20 -22.00
CA VAL A 177 -1.90 -16.98 -21.45
C VAL A 177 -1.39 -18.24 -20.78
N ASP A 178 -0.26 -18.76 -21.26
CA ASP A 178 0.45 -19.88 -20.66
C ASP A 178 1.13 -19.44 -19.36
N ILE A 179 0.81 -20.13 -18.27
CA ILE A 179 1.36 -19.88 -16.93
C ILE A 179 2.40 -20.93 -16.52
N GLY A 180 2.82 -21.79 -17.45
CA GLY A 180 3.90 -22.75 -17.24
C GLY A 180 3.52 -23.94 -16.35
N GLU A 181 2.22 -24.18 -16.16
CA GLU A 181 1.75 -25.36 -15.45
C GLU A 181 1.61 -26.54 -16.40
N ALA A 182 2.34 -27.62 -16.10
CA ALA A 182 2.18 -28.86 -16.81
C ALA A 182 0.72 -29.35 -16.69
N ALA A 183 0.13 -29.72 -17.83
CA ALA A 183 -1.17 -30.36 -17.94
C ALA A 183 -1.31 -31.62 -17.05
#